data_AF-A0A7W0LZV9-F1
#
_entry.id   AF-A0A7W0LZV9-F1
#
_cell.length_a   1.000
_cell.length_b   1.000
_cell.length_c   1.000
_cell.angle_alpha   90.00
_cell.angle_beta   90.00
_cell.angle_gamma   90.00
#
_symmetry.space_group_name_H-M   'P 1'
#
loop_
_entity.id
_entity.type
_entity.pdbx_description
1 polymer ?
#
loop_
_entity_poly.entity_id
_entity_poly.type
_entity_poly.pdbx_seq_one_letter_code
_entity_poly.pdbx_strand_id
1 'polypeptide(L)'
;MDGLLRHRTLEEIEGKRFAHKRAFLLDGVLVELFLIERDDRGLFTSFWAKSRHDWPADVLSSTSELPVASAAALTGYRARHSALRRDG
;
A
#
# COMPACT_ATOMS: atom_id res chain seq x y z
N MET A 1 11.09 -17.51 2.88
CA MET A 1 10.37 -16.45 3.59
C MET A 1 10.93 -16.39 5.00
N ASP A 2 11.81 -15.42 5.32
CA ASP A 2 12.15 -15.05 6.72
C ASP A 2 13.33 -14.07 6.91
N GLY A 3 13.84 -13.40 5.86
CA GLY A 3 15.00 -12.49 6.02
C GLY A 3 14.66 -11.09 6.51
N LEU A 4 13.56 -10.50 6.03
CA LEU A 4 13.27 -9.08 6.24
C LEU A 4 12.91 -8.74 7.70
N LEU A 5 12.30 -9.69 8.42
CA LEU A 5 11.70 -9.47 9.74
C LEU A 5 12.63 -9.82 10.91
N ARG A 6 13.77 -10.48 10.66
CA ARG A 6 14.57 -11.09 11.74
C ARG A 6 15.56 -10.16 12.43
N HIS A 7 15.83 -8.96 11.89
CA HIS A 7 16.83 -8.05 12.45
C HIS A 7 16.43 -6.57 12.52
N ARG A 8 15.18 -6.25 12.21
CA ARG A 8 14.71 -4.86 12.18
C ARG A 8 13.56 -4.69 13.16
N THR A 9 13.55 -3.59 13.90
CA THR A 9 12.42 -3.25 14.76
C THR A 9 11.25 -2.86 13.86
N LEU A 10 10.43 -3.85 13.50
CA LEU A 10 9.18 -3.63 12.80
C LEU A 10 8.12 -3.22 13.83
N GLU A 11 7.68 -1.98 13.77
CA GLU A 11 6.63 -1.46 14.64
C GLU A 11 5.39 -1.16 13.81
N GLU A 12 4.24 -1.74 14.14
CA GLU A 12 2.98 -1.33 13.50
C GLU A 12 2.51 0.02 14.06
N ILE A 13 2.15 0.94 13.18
CA ILE A 13 1.57 2.23 13.55
C ILE A 13 0.06 2.04 13.71
N GLU A 14 -0.40 1.71 14.92
CA GLU A 14 -1.79 1.34 15.19
C GLU A 14 -2.82 2.39 14.73
N GLY A 15 -2.50 3.68 14.89
CA GLY A 15 -3.35 4.78 14.41
C GLY A 15 -3.55 4.85 12.88
N LYS A 16 -2.86 4.00 12.13
CA LYS A 16 -2.97 3.85 10.67
C LYS A 16 -3.48 2.47 10.24
N ARG A 17 -4.09 1.70 11.16
CA ARG A 17 -4.75 0.42 10.88
C ARG A 17 -6.15 0.66 10.31
N PHE A 18 -6.36 0.36 9.03
CA PHE A 18 -7.65 0.53 8.35
C PHE A 18 -8.03 -0.71 7.54
N ALA A 19 -9.30 -0.94 7.23
CA ALA A 19 -9.73 -2.12 6.48
C ALA A 19 -8.92 -2.37 5.18
N HIS A 20 -8.50 -1.28 4.51
CA HIS A 20 -7.78 -1.31 3.24
C HIS A 20 -6.26 -1.14 3.36
N LYS A 21 -5.71 -0.86 4.56
CA LYS A 21 -4.26 -0.70 4.73
C LYS A 21 -3.72 -0.98 6.14
N ARG A 22 -2.43 -1.28 6.19
CA ARG A 22 -1.60 -1.34 7.41
C ARG A 22 -0.37 -0.47 7.22
N ALA A 23 0.17 0.09 8.29
CA ALA A 23 1.38 0.89 8.22
C ALA A 23 2.36 0.46 9.31
N PHE A 24 3.65 0.45 8.95
CA PHE A 24 4.72 0.03 9.82
C PHE A 24 5.87 1.03 9.75
N LEU A 25 6.62 1.16 10.84
CA LEU A 25 7.92 1.77 10.87
C LEU A 25 8.97 0.66 10.82
N LEU A 26 9.86 0.70 9.83
CA LEU A 26 10.96 -0.25 9.65
C LEU A 26 12.26 0.55 9.58
N ASP A 27 13.07 0.51 10.64
CA ASP A 27 14.31 1.30 10.76
C ASP A 27 14.13 2.79 10.40
N GLY A 28 13.03 3.40 10.86
CA GLY A 28 12.71 4.81 10.57
C GLY A 28 12.05 5.06 9.21
N VAL A 29 11.89 4.03 8.37
CA VAL A 29 11.18 4.13 7.09
C VAL A 29 9.70 3.75 7.26
N LEU A 30 8.80 4.63 6.85
CA LEU A 30 7.37 4.33 6.79
C LEU A 30 7.08 3.38 5.63
N VAL A 31 6.55 2.21 5.96
CA VAL A 31 6.06 1.21 5.00
C VAL A 31 4.55 1.13 5.12
N GLU A 32 3.83 1.31 4.01
CA GLU A 32 2.38 1.12 3.95
C GLU A 32 2.04 -0.07 3.06
N LEU A 33 1.23 -0.98 3.59
CA LEU A 33 0.68 -2.13 2.86
C LEU A 33 -0.77 -1.82 2.51
N PHE A 34 -1.14 -1.98 1.24
CA PHE A 34 -2.51 -1.81 0.76
C PHE A 34 -3.11 -3.15 0.36
N LEU A 35 -4.39 -3.34 0.69
CA LEU A 35 -5.14 -4.49 0.20
C LEU A 35 -5.55 -4.22 -1.27
N ILE A 36 -5.02 -5.03 -2.18
CA ILE A 36 -5.39 -5.00 -3.60
C ILE A 36 -6.43 -6.08 -3.86
N GLU A 37 -7.54 -5.67 -4.46
CA GLU A 37 -8.63 -6.50 -4.95
C GLU A 37 -8.62 -6.51 -6.49
N ARG A 38 -9.37 -7.43 -7.10
CA ARG A 38 -9.47 -7.57 -8.56
C ARG A 38 -10.93 -7.72 -8.98
N ASP A 39 -11.32 -7.01 -10.04
CA ASP A 39 -12.59 -7.17 -10.74
C ASP A 39 -12.42 -7.05 -12.27
N ASP A 40 -13.52 -6.96 -13.01
CA ASP A 40 -13.54 -6.85 -14.48
C ASP A 40 -12.85 -5.58 -15.00
N ARG A 41 -12.69 -4.55 -14.16
CA ARG A 41 -12.00 -3.30 -14.51
C ARG A 41 -10.51 -3.33 -14.18
N GLY A 42 -10.03 -4.34 -13.47
CA GLY A 42 -8.63 -4.51 -13.12
C GLY A 42 -8.37 -4.55 -11.61
N LEU A 43 -7.16 -4.11 -11.22
CA LEU A 43 -6.69 -4.12 -9.84
C LEU A 43 -7.09 -2.83 -9.15
N PHE A 44 -7.60 -2.92 -7.92
CA PHE A 44 -8.03 -1.73 -7.18
C PHE A 44 -7.88 -1.90 -5.67
N THR A 45 -7.96 -0.79 -4.94
CA THR A 45 -8.18 -0.79 -3.49
C THR A 45 -9.45 -0.01 -3.18
N SER A 46 -10.32 -0.58 -2.34
CA SER A 46 -11.50 0.09 -1.80
C SER A 46 -11.14 0.91 -0.56
N PHE A 47 -10.95 2.21 -0.73
CA PHE A 47 -10.70 3.14 0.38
C PHE A 47 -12.02 3.46 1.09
N TRP A 48 -12.12 3.04 2.35
CA TRP A 48 -13.25 3.34 3.25
C TRP A 48 -14.62 2.89 2.72
N ALA A 49 -14.66 1.92 1.80
CA ALA A 49 -15.87 1.52 1.07
C ALA A 49 -16.58 2.67 0.33
N LYS A 50 -15.89 3.81 0.12
CA LYS A 50 -16.42 5.02 -0.52
C LYS A 50 -15.66 5.38 -1.80
N SER A 51 -14.34 5.22 -1.78
CA SER A 51 -13.47 5.68 -2.85
C SER A 51 -12.71 4.51 -3.45
N ARG A 52 -12.81 4.37 -4.76
CA ARG A 52 -12.02 3.39 -5.51
C ARG A 52 -10.73 4.03 -6.01
N HIS A 53 -9.60 3.36 -5.78
CA HIS A 53 -8.34 3.65 -6.46
C HIS A 53 -7.99 2.49 -7.39
N ASP A 54 -8.03 2.75 -8.70
CA ASP A 54 -7.57 1.79 -9.71
C ASP A 54 -6.04 1.82 -9.81
N TRP A 55 -5.42 0.66 -9.64
CA TRP A 55 -3.98 0.47 -9.81
C TRP A 55 -3.66 0.14 -11.28
N PRO A 56 -2.47 0.49 -11.77
CA PRO A 56 -2.04 0.05 -13.09
C PRO A 56 -1.78 -1.47 -13.09
N ALA A 57 -1.78 -2.09 -14.28
CA ALA A 57 -1.59 -3.54 -14.42
C ALA A 57 -0.24 -4.03 -13.87
N ASP A 58 0.78 -3.18 -13.90
CA ASP A 58 2.12 -3.38 -13.37
C ASP A 58 2.24 -2.88 -11.91
N VAL A 59 1.22 -3.11 -11.08
CA VAL A 59 1.18 -2.56 -9.71
C VAL A 59 2.37 -3.02 -8.85
N LEU A 60 2.88 -4.23 -9.08
CA LEU A 60 4.04 -4.78 -8.38
C LEU A 60 5.28 -4.76 -9.28
N SER A 61 6.41 -4.39 -8.70
CA SER A 61 7.75 -4.47 -9.24
C SER A 61 8.59 -5.44 -8.42
N SER A 62 9.36 -6.29 -9.09
CA SER A 62 10.20 -7.34 -8.50
C SER A 62 11.68 -6.97 -8.49
N THR A 63 12.02 -5.70 -8.24
CA THR A 63 13.42 -5.23 -8.12
C THR A 63 14.15 -5.82 -6.91
N SER A 64 13.47 -6.59 -6.06
CA SER A 64 14.04 -7.32 -4.92
C SER A 64 13.28 -8.62 -4.67
N GLU A 65 13.71 -9.40 -3.69
CA GLU A 65 13.01 -10.61 -3.21
C GLU A 65 11.59 -10.32 -2.69
N LEU A 66 11.27 -9.04 -2.42
CA LEU A 66 9.96 -8.59 -2.02
C LEU A 66 9.35 -7.75 -3.14
N PRO A 67 8.19 -8.17 -3.68
CA PRO A 67 7.42 -7.33 -4.59
C PRO A 67 7.02 -6.03 -3.89
N VAL A 68 7.40 -4.89 -4.47
CA VAL A 68 7.03 -3.55 -3.99
C VAL A 68 6.18 -2.85 -5.04
N ALA A 69 5.48 -1.78 -4.66
CA ALA A 69 4.75 -0.97 -5.63
C ALA A 69 5.69 -0.48 -6.74
N SER A 70 5.26 -0.60 -7.99
CA SER A 70 6.03 -0.02 -9.11
C SER A 70 6.10 1.51 -8.99
N ALA A 71 7.08 2.11 -9.67
CA ALA A 71 7.21 3.57 -9.70
C ALA A 71 5.94 4.25 -10.24
N ALA A 72 5.27 3.62 -11.23
CA ALA A 72 4.00 4.09 -11.78
C ALA A 72 2.87 4.03 -10.73
N ALA A 73 2.72 2.90 -10.03
CA ALA A 73 1.72 2.73 -8.98
C ALA A 73 1.93 3.75 -7.85
N LEU A 74 3.17 3.93 -7.37
CA LEU A 74 3.47 4.89 -6.30
C LEU A 74 3.19 6.34 -6.72
N THR A 75 3.56 6.71 -7.94
CA THR A 75 3.32 8.05 -8.48
C THR A 75 1.82 8.33 -8.63
N GLY A 76 1.06 7.39 -9.20
CA GLY A 76 -0.38 7.50 -9.37
C GLY A 76 -1.14 7.61 -8.03
N TYR A 77 -0.72 6.82 -7.03
CA TYR A 77 -1.28 6.91 -5.68
C TYR A 77 -1.02 8.29 -5.06
N ARG A 78 0.22 8.77 -5.10
CA ARG A 78 0.60 10.08 -4.52
C ARG A 78 -0.18 11.24 -5.16
N ALA A 79 -0.39 11.21 -6.47
CA ALA A 79 -1.14 12.22 -7.19
C ALA A 79 -2.62 12.28 -6.76
N ARG A 80 -3.19 11.15 -6.32
CA ARG A 80 -4.61 11.04 -5.91
C ARG A 80 -4.82 11.03 -4.41
N HIS A 81 -3.75 11.03 -3.62
CA HIS A 81 -3.82 10.79 -2.18
C HIS A 81 -4.77 11.76 -1.45
N SER A 82 -4.81 13.03 -1.84
CA SER A 82 -5.72 14.03 -1.27
C SER A 82 -7.20 13.66 -1.44
N ALA A 83 -7.58 13.08 -2.58
CA ALA A 83 -8.95 12.66 -2.90
C ALA A 83 -9.34 11.31 -2.27
N LEU A 84 -8.39 10.56 -1.71
CA LEU A 84 -8.61 9.25 -1.07
C LEU A 84 -8.65 9.34 0.46
N ARG A 85 -8.52 10.55 1.02
CA ARG A 85 -8.61 10.78 2.45
C ARG A 85 -10.02 10.48 2.94
N ARG A 86 -10.11 10.02 4.19
CA ARG A 86 -11.37 10.01 4.92
C ARG A 86 -11.85 11.46 4.98
N ASP A 87 -13.11 11.72 4.62
CA ASP A 87 -13.75 13.00 4.90
C ASP A 87 -13.45 13.36 6.37
N GLY A 88 -12.99 14.58 6.60
CA GLY A 88 -12.62 15.07 7.94
C GLY A 88 -13.75 14.94 8.93
#